data_AF-A0A2N0XN33-F1
#
_entry.id   AF-A0A2N0XN33-F1
#
_cell.length_a   1.000
_cell.length_b   1.000
_cell.length_c   1.000
_cell.angle_alpha   90.00
_cell.angle_beta   90.00
_cell.angle_gamma   90.00
#
_symmetry.space_group_name_H-M   'P 1'
#
loop_
_entity.id
_entity.type
_entity.pdbx_description
1 polymer ?
#
loop_
_entity_poly.entity_id
_entity_poly.type
_entity_poly.pdbx_seq_one_letter_code
_entity_poly.pdbx_strand_id
1 'polypeptide(L)' 'MNTPIHAINIDFSHSSEAKELSVIVKGRLSWLSPSSPEFEFLHPIYKQLQDAAELLESLEV' A
#
# COMPACT_ATOMS: atom_id res chain seq x y z
N MET A 1 7.17 20.22 8.68
CA MET A 1 7.71 19.00 8.04
C MET A 1 6.98 18.83 6.71
N ASN A 2 7.63 19.17 5.59
CA ASN A 2 7.09 19.00 4.24
C ASN A 2 7.68 17.75 3.59
N THR A 3 7.88 16.67 4.36
CA THR A 3 8.28 15.40 3.77
C THR A 3 7.06 14.91 3.00
N PRO A 4 7.12 14.82 1.67
CA PRO A 4 6.00 14.31 0.91
C PRO A 4 5.77 12.86 1.33
N ILE A 5 4.51 12.43 1.43
CA ILE A 5 4.19 11.04 1.83
C ILE A 5 4.89 10.01 0.94
N HIS A 6 5.12 10.33 -0.34
CA HIS A 6 5.86 9.48 -1.28
C HIS A 6 7.38 9.37 -1.01
N ALA A 7 7.92 10.19 -0.11
CA ALA A 7 9.31 10.09 0.37
C ALA A 7 9.40 9.28 1.69
N ILE A 8 8.28 8.79 2.21
CA ILE A 8 8.26 7.86 3.34
C ILE A 8 8.54 6.47 2.76
N ASN A 9 9.80 6.04 2.85
CA ASN A 9 10.15 4.65 2.62
C ASN A 9 9.56 3.86 3.79
N ILE A 10 8.41 3.20 3.58
CA ILE A 10 7.81 2.33 4.59
C ILE A 10 8.57 1.02 4.53
N ASP A 11 9.46 0.83 5.49
CA ASP A 11 10.15 -0.44 5.67
C ASP A 11 9.24 -1.39 6.45
N PHE A 12 8.93 -2.54 5.85
CA PHE A 12 8.15 -3.58 6.49
C PHE A 12 9.10 -4.65 7.03
N SER A 13 8.92 -5.02 8.30
CA SER A 13 9.68 -6.12 8.91
C SER A 13 9.07 -7.47 8.54
N HIS A 14 7.76 -7.51 8.31
CA HIS A 14 7.02 -8.73 7.99
C HIS A 14 5.99 -8.52 6.87
N SER A 15 5.72 -9.57 6.10
CA SER A 15 4.69 -9.56 5.06
C SER A 15 3.30 -9.25 5.62
N SER A 16 3.03 -9.63 6.88
CA SER A 16 1.79 -9.33 7.58
C SER A 16 1.54 -7.82 7.71
N GLU A 17 2.58 -7.01 7.90
CA GLU A 17 2.45 -5.55 8.03
C GLU A 17 2.00 -4.91 6.71
N ALA A 18 2.63 -5.33 5.60
CA ALA A 18 2.25 -4.89 4.26
C ALA A 18 0.82 -5.33 3.90
N LYS A 19 0.42 -6.55 4.29
CA LYS A 19 -0.93 -7.10 4.06
C LYS A 19 -1.99 -6.33 4.85
N GLU A 20 -1.77 -6.05 6.12
CA GLU A 20 -2.71 -5.27 6.96
C GLU A 20 -2.93 -3.87 6.36
N LEU A 21 -1.85 -3.18 5.98
CA LEU A 21 -1.97 -1.87 5.34
C LEU A 21 -2.67 -1.95 3.97
N SER A 22 -2.37 -2.99 3.19
CA SER A 22 -3.04 -3.26 1.91
C SER A 22 -4.56 -3.44 2.08
N VAL A 23 -5.01 -4.13 3.13
CA VAL A 23 -6.44 -4.30 3.45
C VAL A 23 -7.10 -2.96 3.75
N ILE A 24 -6.46 -2.09 4.52
CA ILE A 24 -6.98 -0.74 4.83
C ILE A 24 -7.11 0.09 3.55
N VAL A 25 -6.07 0.14 2.72
CA VAL A 25 -6.08 0.92 1.47
C VAL A 25 -7.12 0.36 0.49
N LYS A 26 -7.21 -0.97 0.35
CA LYS A 26 -8.25 -1.63 -0.45
C LYS A 26 -9.65 -1.27 0.01
N GLY A 27 -9.85 -1.27 1.33
CA GLY A 27 -11.12 -0.88 1.94
C GLY A 27 -11.49 0.58 1.68
N ARG A 28 -10.53 1.48 1.44
CA ARG A 28 -10.82 2.85 1.00
C ARG A 28 -11.10 2.92 -0.49
N LEU A 29 -10.30 2.23 -1.31
CA LEU A 29 -10.48 2.16 -2.76
C LEU A 29 -11.86 1.61 -3.16
N SER A 30 -12.44 0.68 -2.38
CA SER A 30 -13.75 0.09 -2.70
C SER A 30 -14.92 1.08 -2.69
N TRP A 31 -14.77 2.25 -2.05
CA TRP A 31 -15.81 3.29 -2.00
C TRP A 31 -15.54 4.46 -2.95
N LEU A 32 -14.41 4.45 -3.66
CA LEU A 32 -14.01 5.52 -4.54
C LEU A 32 -14.36 5.18 -5.99
N SER A 33 -14.75 6.20 -6.75
CA SER A 33 -14.84 6.06 -8.21
C SER A 33 -13.44 5.83 -8.79
N PRO A 34 -13.26 4.90 -9.75
CA PRO A 34 -11.96 4.69 -10.41
C PRO A 34 -11.37 5.95 -11.07
N SER A 35 -12.21 6.93 -11.41
CA SER A 35 -11.83 8.23 -11.99
C SER A 35 -11.64 9.35 -10.98
N SER A 36 -11.80 9.06 -9.67
CA SER A 36 -11.58 10.08 -8.64
C SER A 36 -10.08 10.33 -8.43
N PRO A 37 -9.66 11.59 -8.19
CA PRO A 37 -8.27 11.89 -7.88
C PRO A 37 -7.72 11.08 -6.70
N GLU A 38 -8.56 10.81 -5.70
CA GLU A 38 -8.22 10.00 -4.54
C GLU A 38 -7.94 8.54 -4.92
N PHE A 39 -8.72 7.97 -5.85
CA PHE A 39 -8.46 6.62 -6.37
C PHE A 39 -7.16 6.58 -7.16
N GLU A 40 -6.95 7.55 -8.06
CA GLU A 40 -5.72 7.65 -8.86
C GLU A 40 -4.47 7.78 -7.97
N PHE A 41 -4.58 8.46 -6.83
CA PHE A 41 -3.51 8.57 -5.84
C PHE A 41 -3.30 7.27 -5.04
N LEU A 42 -4.36 6.65 -4.53
CA LEU A 42 -4.27 5.49 -3.63
C LEU A 42 -4.01 4.16 -4.35
N HIS A 43 -4.46 4.02 -5.59
CA HIS A 43 -4.37 2.75 -6.33
C HIS A 43 -2.92 2.31 -6.61
N PRO A 44 -1.99 3.20 -7.01
CA PRO A 44 -0.57 2.85 -7.11
C PRO A 44 0.04 2.39 -5.77
N ILE A 45 -0.34 3.03 -4.67
CA ILE A 45 0.12 2.66 -3.31
C ILE A 45 -0.39 1.27 -2.95
N TYR A 46 -1.66 0.97 -3.25
CA TYR A 46 -2.22 -0.36 -3.05
C TYR A 46 -1.43 -1.45 -3.78
N LYS A 47 -1.07 -1.22 -5.05
CA LYS A 47 -0.25 -2.15 -5.83
C LYS A 47 1.13 -2.37 -5.21
N GLN A 48 1.81 -1.29 -4.81
CA GLN A 48 3.12 -1.38 -4.15
C GLN A 48 3.05 -2.20 -2.85
N LEU A 49 1.96 -2.08 -2.09
CA LEU A 49 1.76 -2.89 -0.88
C LEU A 49 1.53 -4.37 -1.19
N GLN A 50 0.88 -4.69 -2.31
CA GLN A 50 0.73 -6.08 -2.75
C GLN A 50 2.08 -6.67 -3.17
N ASP A 51 2.85 -5.93 -3.96
CA ASP A 51 4.18 -6.37 -4.42
C ASP A 51 5.14 -6.55 -3.23
N ALA A 52 5.11 -5.62 -2.26
CA ALA A 52 5.91 -5.72 -1.04
C ALA A 52 5.50 -6.93 -0.19
N ALA A 53 4.19 -7.16 -0.02
CA ALA A 53 3.68 -8.31 0.72
C ALA A 53 4.12 -9.64 0.10
N GLU A 54 4.02 -9.77 -1.23
CA GLU A 54 4.42 -10.97 -1.96
C GLU A 54 5.95 -11.20 -1.87
N LEU A 55 6.74 -10.13 -2.03
CA LEU A 55 8.18 -10.21 -1.87
C LEU A 55 8.57 -10.66 -0.47
N LEU A 56 8.02 -10.04 0.58
CA LEU A 56 8.34 -10.38 1.96
C LEU A 56 7.91 -11.80 2.31
N GLU A 57 6.72 -12.22 1.86
CA GLU A 57 6.24 -13.59 2.08
C GLU A 57 7.16 -14.63 1.43
N SER A 58 7.78 -14.31 0.29
CA SER A 58 8.77 -15.19 -0.35
C SER A 58 10.09 -15.31 0.42
N LEU A 59 10.37 -14.36 1.31
CA LEU A 59 11.61 -14.28 2.11
C LEU A 59 11.40 -14.77 3.56
N GLU A 60 10.16 -14.85 4.01
CA GLU A 60 9.79 -15.39 5.32
C GLU A 60 9.80 -16.93 5.29
N VAL A 61 10.58 -17.54 6.18
CA VAL A 61 10.77 -19.01 6.30
C VAL A 61 10.13 -19.53 7.58
#